data_AF-A0A813KAY7-F1
#
_entry.id   AF-A0A813KAY7-F1
#
_cell.length_a   1.000
_cell.length_b   1.000
_cell.length_c   1.000
_cell.angle_alpha   90.00
_cell.angle_beta   90.00
_cell.angle_gamma   90.00
#
_symmetry.space_group_name_H-M   'P 1'
#
loop_
_entity.id
_entity.type
_entity.pdbx_description
1 polymer ?
#
loop_
_entity_poly.entity_id
_entity_poly.type
_entity_poly.pdbx_seq_one_letter_code
_entity_poly.pdbx_strand_id
1 'polypeptide(L)'
;MTWKVVFLFVAAVVSAEDPSPTRLIGYFDAKSQKELPVESLPSQNLTHVVLTNAVKVDSLGKLYYLSEPDELSSQELFKRISAMPVQLIVSIRGHEDDVALDELSENETVRTRFASDMAKNLQDWGASGLEIE
;
A
#
# COMPACT_ATOMS: atom_id res chain seq x y z
N MET A 1 41.15 40.54 43.31
CA MET A 1 40.20 40.93 42.24
C MET A 1 39.67 39.63 41.64
N THR A 2 38.54 39.14 42.14
CA THR A 2 38.00 37.80 41.86
C THR A 2 36.93 37.88 40.78
N TRP A 3 37.13 37.20 39.65
CA TRP A 3 36.15 37.15 38.56
C TRP A 3 35.18 36.00 38.83
N LYS A 4 33.88 36.33 38.94
CA LYS A 4 32.79 35.34 38.95
C LYS A 4 32.39 35.08 37.50
N VAL A 5 32.62 33.86 37.02
CA VAL A 5 32.02 33.39 35.76
C VAL A 5 30.67 32.78 36.09
N VAL A 6 29.60 33.35 35.54
CA VAL A 6 28.24 32.80 35.62
C VAL A 6 28.02 31.99 34.34
N PHE A 7 27.90 30.68 34.47
CA PHE A 7 27.45 29.82 33.38
C PHE A 7 25.92 29.75 33.42
N LEU A 8 25.28 30.32 32.41
CA LEU A 8 23.84 30.16 32.18
C LEU A 8 23.65 28.86 31.39
N PHE A 9 23.12 27.81 32.03
CA PHE A 9 22.64 26.64 31.32
C PHE A 9 21.21 26.91 30.86
N VAL A 10 21.03 27.19 29.57
CA VAL A 10 19.71 27.15 28.94
C VAL A 10 19.47 25.69 28.55
N ALA A 11 18.76 24.95 29.39
CA ALA A 11 18.22 23.66 29.01
C ALA A 11 17.03 23.92 28.07
N ALA A 12 17.28 23.91 26.76
CA ALA A 12 16.20 23.82 25.79
C ALA A 12 15.56 22.44 25.95
N VAL A 13 14.33 22.41 26.44
CA VAL A 13 13.49 21.21 26.41
C VAL A 13 13.12 20.99 24.95
N VAL A 14 13.91 20.16 24.27
CA VAL A 14 13.54 19.66 22.95
C VAL A 14 12.35 18.72 23.19
N SER A 15 11.16 19.17 22.80
CA SER A 15 9.98 18.32 22.75
C SER A 15 10.33 17.13 21.86
N ALA A 16 10.30 15.92 22.40
CA ALA A 16 10.49 14.71 21.62
C ALA A 16 9.34 14.63 20.61
N GLU A 17 9.62 14.90 19.34
CA GLU A 17 8.74 14.48 18.25
C GLU A 17 8.57 12.97 18.33
N ASP A 18 7.35 12.50 18.10
CA ASP A 18 7.03 11.07 18.08
C ASP A 18 8.00 10.36 17.13
N PRO A 19 8.89 9.47 17.61
CA PRO A 19 9.98 8.89 16.83
C PRO A 19 9.50 7.86 15.79
N SER A 20 8.19 7.85 15.48
CA SER A 20 7.65 7.00 14.45
C SER A 20 8.37 7.29 13.11
N PRO A 21 8.95 6.26 12.45
CA PRO A 21 9.68 6.48 11.21
C PRO A 21 8.74 7.07 10.16
N THR A 22 9.17 8.14 9.50
CA THR A 22 8.41 8.78 8.43
C THR A 22 8.09 7.76 7.33
N ARG A 23 6.81 7.61 7.01
CA ARG A 23 6.36 6.75 5.92
C ARG A 23 6.32 7.55 4.63
N LEU A 24 7.04 7.07 3.63
CA LEU A 24 6.96 7.54 2.24
C LEU A 24 6.21 6.48 1.43
N ILE A 25 5.05 6.86 0.89
CA ILE A 25 4.14 5.97 0.17
C ILE A 25 4.14 6.41 -1.29
N GLY A 26 4.49 5.51 -2.20
CA GLY A 26 4.38 5.71 -3.64
C GLY A 26 3.18 4.96 -4.22
N TYR A 27 2.44 5.58 -5.12
CA TYR A 27 1.38 4.90 -5.88
C TYR A 27 1.94 4.45 -7.23
N PHE A 28 1.68 3.19 -7.59
CA PHE A 28 2.03 2.61 -8.87
C PHE A 28 0.77 2.06 -9.54
N ASP A 29 0.39 2.64 -10.67
CA ASP A 29 -0.75 2.20 -11.46
C ASP A 29 -0.35 1.04 -12.36
N ALA A 30 -0.93 -0.14 -12.14
CA ALA A 30 -0.67 -1.34 -12.94
C ALA A 30 -0.93 -1.11 -14.44
N LYS A 31 -1.84 -0.20 -14.82
CA LYS A 31 -2.13 0.12 -16.23
C LYS A 31 -1.09 1.05 -16.86
N SER A 32 -0.28 1.73 -16.05
CA SER A 32 0.77 2.63 -16.52
C SER A 32 2.08 1.91 -16.83
N GLN A 33 2.15 0.59 -16.58
CA GLN A 33 3.40 -0.18 -16.57
C GLN A 33 4.17 -0.21 -17.90
N LYS A 34 3.51 0.07 -19.03
CA LYS A 34 4.18 0.21 -20.34
C LYS A 34 5.02 1.48 -20.43
N GLU A 35 4.52 2.57 -19.87
CA GLU A 35 5.18 3.88 -19.89
C GLU A 35 6.16 4.02 -18.71
N LEU A 36 5.77 3.48 -17.56
CA LEU A 36 6.54 3.46 -16.33
C LEU A 36 6.72 2.01 -15.87
N PRO A 37 7.74 1.30 -16.36
CA PRO A 37 8.01 -0.07 -15.94
C PRO A 37 8.21 -0.17 -14.43
N VAL A 38 7.78 -1.29 -13.82
CA VAL A 38 7.86 -1.49 -12.36
C VAL A 38 9.30 -1.37 -11.84
N GLU A 39 10.30 -1.72 -12.65
CA GLU A 39 11.73 -1.60 -12.32
C GLU A 39 12.20 -0.15 -12.18
N SER A 40 11.45 0.82 -12.70
CA SER A 40 11.76 2.25 -12.58
C SER A 40 11.37 2.86 -11.22
N LEU A 41 10.65 2.10 -10.37
CA LEU A 41 10.24 2.56 -9.06
C LEU A 41 11.45 2.93 -8.18
N PRO A 42 11.46 4.12 -7.53
CA PRO A 42 12.53 4.54 -6.64
C PRO A 42 12.41 3.86 -5.26
N SER A 43 12.38 2.52 -5.24
CA SER A 43 12.06 1.68 -4.07
C SER A 43 12.97 1.92 -2.86
N GLN A 44 14.20 2.39 -3.06
CA GLN A 44 15.13 2.74 -1.98
C GLN A 44 14.69 3.96 -1.15
N ASN A 45 13.83 4.82 -1.72
CA ASN A 45 13.33 6.03 -1.07
C ASN A 45 11.89 5.87 -0.56
N LEU A 46 11.28 4.69 -0.77
CA LEU A 46 9.90 4.41 -0.40
C LEU A 46 9.87 3.44 0.77
N THR A 47 8.88 3.61 1.63
CA THR A 47 8.57 2.64 2.68
C THR A 47 7.47 1.68 2.22
N HIS A 48 6.54 2.18 1.41
CA HIS A 48 5.40 1.43 0.89
C HIS A 48 5.20 1.75 -0.58
N VAL A 49 4.67 0.78 -1.33
CA VAL A 49 4.14 0.96 -2.67
C VAL A 49 2.69 0.48 -2.68
N VAL A 50 1.77 1.37 -3.03
CA VAL A 50 0.37 1.03 -3.29
C VAL A 50 0.24 0.68 -4.77
N LEU A 51 -0.12 -0.57 -5.06
CA LEU A 51 -0.38 -1.05 -6.41
C LEU A 51 -1.86 -0.88 -6.74
N THR A 52 -2.20 0.05 -7.61
CA THR A 52 -3.58 0.33 -8.03
C THR A 52 -3.92 -0.35 -9.35
N ASN A 53 -5.21 -0.52 -9.63
CA ASN A 53 -5.76 -1.11 -10.86
C ASN A 53 -5.29 -2.53 -11.23
N ALA A 54 -4.52 -3.21 -10.36
CA ALA A 54 -4.18 -4.62 -10.55
C ALA A 54 -5.35 -5.55 -10.21
N VAL A 55 -6.17 -5.17 -9.21
CA VAL A 55 -7.29 -6.00 -8.74
C VAL A 55 -8.55 -5.17 -8.66
N LYS A 56 -9.66 -5.77 -9.06
CA LYS A 56 -11.01 -5.27 -8.79
C LYS A 56 -11.85 -6.33 -8.10
N VAL A 57 -12.93 -5.92 -7.46
CA VAL A 57 -13.86 -6.81 -6.75
C VAL A 57 -15.31 -6.53 -7.13
N ASP A 58 -16.11 -7.59 -7.31
CA ASP A 58 -17.57 -7.44 -7.49
C ASP A 58 -18.34 -7.51 -6.17
N SER A 59 -19.65 -7.29 -6.21
CA SER A 59 -20.51 -7.31 -5.00
C SER A 59 -20.63 -8.67 -4.33
N LEU A 60 -20.13 -9.74 -4.96
CA LEU A 60 -20.01 -11.06 -4.36
C LEU A 60 -18.61 -11.30 -3.78
N GLY A 61 -17.71 -10.32 -3.79
CA GLY A 61 -16.35 -10.46 -3.29
C GLY A 61 -15.44 -11.26 -4.21
N LYS A 62 -15.83 -11.51 -5.47
CA LYS A 62 -14.98 -12.17 -6.45
C LYS A 62 -13.99 -11.17 -7.03
N LEU A 63 -12.75 -11.62 -7.16
CA LEU A 63 -11.64 -10.79 -7.63
C LEU A 63 -11.43 -10.93 -9.15
N TYR A 64 -11.11 -9.81 -9.77
CA TYR A 64 -10.75 -9.69 -11.18
C TYR A 64 -9.36 -9.09 -11.27
N TYR A 65 -8.48 -9.74 -12.02
CA TYR A 65 -7.08 -9.36 -12.12
C TYR A 65 -6.81 -8.72 -13.48
N LEU A 66 -5.92 -7.73 -13.50
CA LEU A 66 -5.34 -7.21 -14.75
C LEU A 66 -4.62 -8.35 -15.48
N SER A 67 -4.96 -8.50 -16.75
CA SER A 67 -4.40 -9.51 -17.67
C SER A 67 -4.43 -8.97 -19.10
N GLU A 68 -3.46 -8.12 -19.45
CA GLU A 68 -3.27 -7.62 -20.83
C GLU A 68 -2.12 -8.40 -21.52
N PRO A 69 -2.21 -8.74 -22.82
CA PRO A 69 -1.26 -9.63 -23.49
C PRO A 69 0.22 -9.18 -23.47
N ASP A 70 0.47 -7.87 -23.46
CA ASP A 70 1.81 -7.27 -23.55
C ASP A 70 2.23 -6.59 -22.24
N GLU A 71 1.60 -6.95 -21.14
CA GLU A 71 1.84 -6.37 -19.83
C GLU A 71 2.08 -7.48 -18.80
N LEU A 72 2.75 -7.14 -17.70
CA LEU A 72 2.85 -8.06 -16.58
C LEU A 72 1.45 -8.26 -16.02
N SER A 73 1.10 -9.52 -15.77
CA SER A 73 -0.10 -9.85 -15.03
C SER A 73 -0.03 -9.29 -13.61
N SER A 74 -1.19 -9.17 -12.96
CA SER A 74 -1.26 -8.74 -11.56
C SER A 74 -0.37 -9.59 -10.65
N GLN A 75 -0.35 -10.90 -10.87
CA GLN A 75 0.45 -11.83 -10.06
C GLN A 75 1.96 -11.59 -10.23
N GLU A 76 2.40 -11.28 -11.45
CA GLU A 76 3.80 -10.97 -11.71
C GLU A 76 4.18 -9.60 -11.11
N LEU A 77 3.27 -8.62 -11.14
CA LEU A 77 3.48 -7.34 -10.45
C LEU A 77 3.58 -7.51 -8.92
N PHE A 78 2.71 -8.31 -8.30
CA PHE A 78 2.81 -8.61 -6.86
C PHE A 78 4.16 -9.21 -6.52
N LYS A 79 4.59 -10.22 -7.29
CA LYS A 79 5.88 -10.90 -7.09
C LYS A 79 7.06 -9.95 -7.24
N ARG A 80 7.04 -9.04 -8.22
CA ARG A 80 8.13 -8.08 -8.44
C ARG A 80 8.20 -7.03 -7.36
N ILE A 81 7.07 -6.43 -6.98
CA ILE A 81 7.05 -5.36 -5.98
C ILE A 81 7.32 -5.91 -4.57
N SER A 82 6.76 -7.08 -4.21
CA SER A 82 7.04 -7.71 -2.90
C SER A 82 8.49 -8.15 -2.72
N ALA A 83 9.25 -8.31 -3.81
CA ALA A 83 10.69 -8.60 -3.76
C ALA A 83 11.57 -7.34 -3.60
N MET A 84 11.00 -6.14 -3.69
CA MET A 84 11.70 -4.86 -3.46
C MET A 84 11.78 -4.55 -1.95
N PRO A 85 12.69 -3.67 -1.50
CA PRO A 85 12.80 -3.28 -0.10
C PRO A 85 11.69 -2.28 0.32
N VAL A 86 10.44 -2.58 -0.01
CA VAL A 86 9.24 -1.79 0.31
C VAL A 86 8.13 -2.70 0.81
N GLN A 87 7.15 -2.15 1.52
CA GLN A 87 5.92 -2.85 1.84
C GLN A 87 4.92 -2.71 0.69
N LEU A 88 4.54 -3.82 0.06
CA LEU A 88 3.49 -3.83 -0.96
C LEU A 88 2.12 -3.68 -0.29
N ILE A 89 1.35 -2.69 -0.70
CA ILE A 89 -0.07 -2.53 -0.40
C ILE A 89 -0.84 -2.75 -1.69
N VAL A 90 -1.82 -3.65 -1.70
CA VAL A 90 -2.68 -3.87 -2.87
C VAL A 90 -3.91 -2.98 -2.73
N SER A 91 -4.17 -2.12 -3.71
CA SER A 91 -5.43 -1.36 -3.77
C SER A 91 -6.49 -2.18 -4.53
N ILE A 92 -7.70 -2.20 -3.98
CA ILE A 92 -8.88 -2.83 -4.60
C ILE A 92 -9.97 -1.78 -4.77
N ARG A 93 -10.59 -1.80 -5.96
CA ARG A 93 -11.77 -1.00 -6.32
C ARG A 93 -12.92 -1.87 -6.85
N GLY A 94 -14.13 -1.31 -6.94
CA GLY A 94 -15.32 -2.00 -7.46
C GLY A 94 -15.28 -2.41 -8.95
N HIS A 95 -16.02 -3.46 -9.31
CA HIS A 95 -16.27 -3.97 -10.67
C HIS A 95 -17.71 -4.53 -10.83
N GLU A 96 -18.47 -4.27 -11.89
CA GLU A 96 -18.45 -3.09 -12.77
C GLU A 96 -19.22 -1.98 -12.05
N ASP A 97 -18.59 -0.82 -11.82
CA ASP A 97 -19.09 0.35 -11.06
C ASP A 97 -18.70 0.43 -9.56
N ASP A 98 -18.70 1.66 -9.05
CA ASP A 98 -18.23 2.03 -7.70
C ASP A 98 -19.16 1.51 -6.58
N VAL A 99 -20.30 0.90 -6.91
CA VAL A 99 -21.28 0.36 -5.96
C VAL A 99 -20.96 -1.06 -5.49
N ALA A 100 -20.05 -1.77 -6.15
CA ALA A 100 -19.75 -3.17 -5.81
C ALA A 100 -19.29 -3.33 -4.35
N LEU A 101 -18.47 -2.40 -3.87
CA LEU A 101 -18.02 -2.38 -2.48
C LEU A 101 -19.14 -2.02 -1.51
N ASP A 102 -20.05 -1.13 -1.89
CA ASP A 102 -21.23 -0.79 -1.10
C ASP A 102 -22.12 -2.03 -0.90
N GLU A 103 -22.50 -2.70 -1.99
CA GLU A 103 -23.33 -3.92 -1.94
C GLU A 103 -22.65 -5.06 -1.15
N LEU A 104 -21.33 -5.24 -1.35
CA LEU A 104 -20.54 -6.20 -0.58
C LEU A 104 -20.58 -5.87 0.91
N SER A 105 -20.45 -4.59 1.25
CA SER A 105 -20.42 -4.11 2.63
C SER A 105 -21.76 -4.27 3.34
N GLU A 106 -22.88 -4.25 2.62
CA GLU A 106 -24.22 -4.41 3.19
C GLU A 106 -24.56 -5.88 3.51
N ASN A 107 -23.85 -6.84 2.90
CA ASN A 107 -24.07 -8.27 3.12
C ASN A 107 -23.02 -8.87 4.07
N GLU A 108 -23.42 -9.16 5.32
CA GLU A 108 -22.52 -9.71 6.35
C GLU A 108 -21.82 -11.01 5.95
N THR A 109 -22.52 -11.92 5.28
CA THR A 109 -21.96 -13.21 4.87
C THR A 109 -20.89 -13.00 3.79
N VAL A 110 -21.17 -12.15 2.80
CA VAL A 110 -20.21 -11.84 1.73
C VAL A 110 -19.01 -11.09 2.29
N ARG A 111 -19.23 -10.06 3.12
CA ARG A 111 -18.17 -9.27 3.77
C ARG A 111 -17.23 -10.13 4.61
N THR A 112 -17.77 -11.07 5.40
CA THR A 112 -16.97 -11.97 6.25
C THR A 112 -16.11 -12.91 5.43
N ARG A 113 -16.69 -13.50 4.37
CA ARG A 113 -15.95 -14.34 3.42
C ARG A 113 -14.85 -13.54 2.73
N PHE A 114 -15.21 -12.37 2.17
CA PHE A 114 -14.27 -11.50 1.46
C PHE A 114 -13.08 -11.11 2.33
N ALA A 115 -13.31 -10.67 3.58
CA ALA A 115 -12.22 -10.32 4.48
C ALA A 115 -11.28 -11.50 4.77
N SER A 116 -11.84 -12.71 4.94
CA SER A 116 -11.06 -13.93 5.19
C SER A 116 -10.24 -14.36 3.97
N ASP A 117 -10.87 -14.37 2.79
CA ASP A 117 -10.23 -14.72 1.53
C ASP A 117 -9.16 -13.69 1.16
N MET A 118 -9.40 -12.40 1.44
CA MET A 118 -8.44 -11.34 1.17
C MET A 118 -7.24 -11.41 2.08
N ALA A 119 -7.42 -11.67 3.38
CA ALA A 119 -6.28 -11.88 4.29
C ALA A 119 -5.37 -13.02 3.80
N LYS A 120 -5.95 -14.11 3.28
CA LYS A 120 -5.18 -15.21 2.68
C LYS A 120 -4.48 -14.77 1.40
N ASN A 121 -5.20 -14.12 0.48
CA ASN A 121 -4.64 -13.68 -0.79
C ASN A 121 -3.47 -12.70 -0.59
N LEU A 122 -3.57 -11.75 0.36
CA LEU A 122 -2.47 -10.84 0.67
C LEU A 122 -1.21 -11.58 1.13
N GLN A 123 -1.36 -12.62 1.96
CA GLN A 123 -0.23 -13.48 2.36
C GLN A 123 0.37 -14.20 1.15
N ASP A 124 -0.48 -14.81 0.31
CA ASP A 124 -0.04 -15.53 -0.89
C ASP A 124 0.67 -14.61 -1.90
N TRP A 125 0.31 -13.32 -1.95
CA TRP A 125 0.92 -12.31 -2.81
C TRP A 125 2.17 -11.65 -2.23
N GLY A 126 2.50 -11.91 -0.95
CA GLY A 126 3.56 -11.18 -0.25
C GLY A 126 3.23 -9.71 0.02
N ALA A 127 1.94 -9.36 0.04
CA ALA A 127 1.47 -8.02 0.36
C ALA A 127 1.41 -7.80 1.88
N SER A 128 1.79 -6.61 2.31
CA SER A 128 1.77 -6.17 3.71
C SER A 128 0.41 -5.58 4.12
N GLY A 129 -0.45 -5.26 3.16
CA GLY A 129 -1.76 -4.69 3.45
C GLY A 129 -2.64 -4.51 2.23
N LEU A 130 -3.86 -4.06 2.52
CA LEU A 130 -4.92 -3.77 1.58
C LEU A 130 -5.30 -2.29 1.69
N GLU A 131 -5.47 -1.63 0.57
CA GLU A 131 -6.17 -0.35 0.43
C GLU A 131 -7.53 -0.62 -0.25
N ILE A 132 -8.57 0.05 0.23
CA ILE A 132 -9.91 0.01 -0.37
C ILE A 132 -10.16 1.40 -0.94
N GLU A 133 -10.37 1.48 -2.26
CA GLU A 133 -10.72 2.71 -3.01
C GLU A 133 -12.22 2.95 -3.06
#